data_AF-E6UXI9-F1
#
_entry.id   AF-E6UXI9-F1
#
_cell.length_a   1.000
_cell.length_b   1.000
_cell.length_c   1.000
_cell.angle_alpha   90.00
_cell.angle_beta   90.00
_cell.angle_gamma   90.00
#
_symmetry.space_group_name_H-M   'P 1'
#
loop_
_entity.id
_entity.type
_entity.pdbx_description
1 polymer ?
#
loop_
_entity_poly.entity_id
_entity_poly.type
_entity_poly.pdbx_seq_one_letter_code
_entity_poly.pdbx_strand_id
1 'polypeptide(L)' 'MNTAPRIPDPDGFYAALLAAHEGRSEAQSADLNARLVLLLANQCADQAVLLACIHAAAAAEDPTTTQAP' A
#
# COMPACT_ATOMS: atom_id res chain seq x y z
N MET A 1 13.29 6.54 -4.30
CA MET A 1 11.82 6.41 -4.29
C MET A 1 11.24 7.73 -3.80
N ASN A 2 10.24 8.30 -4.47
CA ASN A 2 9.59 9.55 -4.02
C ASN A 2 8.34 9.18 -3.22
N THR A 3 8.24 9.67 -1.98
CA THR A 3 7.11 9.41 -1.06
C THR A 3 6.05 10.51 -1.07
N ALA A 4 6.25 11.58 -1.84
CA ALA A 4 5.28 12.65 -1.98
C ALA A 4 4.09 12.19 -2.86
N PRO A 5 2.85 12.64 -2.58
CA PRO A 5 1.68 12.31 -3.40
C PRO A 5 1.89 12.81 -4.84
N ARG A 6 1.79 11.91 -5.81
CA ARG A 6 1.93 12.23 -7.25
C ARG A 6 0.62 12.19 -8.01
N ILE A 7 -0.47 11.81 -7.35
CA ILE A 7 -1.80 11.75 -7.93
C ILE A 7 -2.61 13.00 -7.58
N PRO A 8 -3.51 13.48 -8.46
CA PRO A 8 -4.26 14.73 -8.25
C PRO A 8 -5.16 14.73 -7.01
N ASP A 9 -5.65 13.57 -6.61
CA ASP A 9 -6.56 13.39 -5.48
C ASP A 9 -6.12 12.19 -4.60
N PRO A 10 -5.18 12.41 -3.67
CA PRO A 10 -4.69 11.37 -2.77
C PRO A 10 -5.76 10.89 -1.79
N ASP A 11 -6.59 11.83 -1.31
CA ASP A 11 -7.63 11.57 -0.32
C ASP A 11 -8.77 10.73 -0.94
N GLY A 12 -9.18 11.06 -2.18
CA GLY A 12 -10.18 10.29 -2.91
C GLY A 12 -9.72 8.86 -3.20
N PHE A 13 -8.44 8.66 -3.55
CA PHE A 13 -7.88 7.31 -3.68
C PHE A 13 -7.93 6.54 -2.35
N TYR A 14 -7.53 7.18 -1.24
CA TYR A 14 -7.56 6.54 0.07
C TYR A 14 -8.99 6.20 0.53
N ALA A 15 -9.96 7.10 0.31
CA ALA A 15 -11.37 6.85 0.60
C ALA A 15 -11.92 5.67 -0.22
N ALA A 16 -11.60 5.60 -1.51
CA ALA A 16 -11.99 4.48 -2.37
C ALA A 16 -11.36 3.15 -1.92
N LEU A 17 -10.10 3.18 -1.46
CA LEU A 17 -9.43 2.01 -0.91
C LEU A 17 -10.15 1.53 0.37
N LEU A 18 -10.46 2.42 1.30
CA LEU A 18 -11.15 2.09 2.54
C LEU A 18 -12.53 1.49 2.27
N ALA A 19 -13.32 2.13 1.39
CA ALA A 19 -14.63 1.63 0.98
C ALA A 19 -14.53 0.22 0.36
N ALA A 20 -13.46 -0.07 -0.38
CA ALA A 20 -13.24 -1.39 -0.97
C ALA A 20 -13.02 -2.50 0.09
N HIS A 21 -12.58 -2.13 1.29
CA HIS A 21 -12.40 -3.04 2.43
C HIS A 21 -13.64 -3.19 3.33
N GLU A 22 -14.67 -2.35 3.19
CA GLU A 22 -15.87 -2.43 4.03
C GLU A 22 -16.57 -3.79 3.90
N GLY A 23 -16.93 -4.37 5.05
CA GLY A 23 -17.62 -5.67 5.12
C GLY A 23 -16.75 -6.89 4.77
N ARG A 24 -15.43 -6.72 4.57
CA ARG A 24 -14.50 -7.83 4.30
C ARG A 24 -13.86 -8.35 5.57
N SER A 25 -13.60 -9.66 5.59
CA SER A 25 -12.68 -10.24 6.58
C SER A 25 -11.24 -9.80 6.32
N GLU A 26 -10.34 -10.05 7.29
CA GLU A 26 -8.91 -9.81 7.14
C GLU A 26 -8.33 -10.56 5.93
N ALA A 27 -8.68 -11.84 5.76
CA ALA A 27 -8.23 -12.65 4.63
C ALA A 27 -8.72 -12.09 3.28
N GLN A 28 -9.98 -11.65 3.21
CA GLN A 28 -10.53 -11.02 2.00
C GLN A 28 -9.90 -9.66 1.70
N SER A 29 -9.50 -8.93 2.74
CA SER A 29 -8.77 -7.67 2.64
C SER A 29 -7.34 -7.89 2.14
N ALA A 30 -6.64 -8.91 2.65
CA ALA A 30 -5.32 -9.29 2.16
C ALA A 30 -5.33 -9.70 0.68
N ASP A 31 -6.33 -10.49 0.27
CA ASP A 31 -6.51 -10.88 -1.14
C ASP A 31 -6.87 -9.68 -2.05
N LEU A 32 -7.65 -8.72 -1.56
CA LEU A 32 -7.88 -7.46 -2.28
C LEU A 32 -6.56 -6.70 -2.49
N ASN A 33 -5.76 -6.56 -1.43
CA ASN A 33 -4.48 -5.86 -1.49
C ASN A 33 -3.50 -6.54 -2.45
N ALA A 34 -3.38 -7.86 -2.43
CA ALA A 34 -2.52 -8.60 -3.35
C ALA A 34 -2.90 -8.35 -4.82
N ARG A 35 -4.21 -8.39 -5.14
CA ARG A 35 -4.71 -8.10 -6.48
C ARG A 35 -4.46 -6.65 -6.89
N LEU A 36 -4.70 -5.70 -5.98
CA LEU A 36 -4.45 -4.28 -6.21
C LEU A 36 -2.95 -4.01 -6.49
N VAL A 37 -2.05 -4.59 -5.70
CA VAL A 37 -0.60 -4.47 -5.89
C VAL A 37 -0.18 -4.97 -7.26
N LEU A 38 -0.68 -6.12 -7.71
CA LEU A 38 -0.38 -6.66 -9.04
C LEU A 38 -0.86 -5.72 -10.16
N LEU A 39 -2.07 -5.17 -10.05
CA LEU A 39 -2.60 -4.23 -11.04
C LEU A 39 -1.78 -2.93 -11.08
N LEU A 40 -1.42 -2.38 -9.92
CA LEU A 40 -0.56 -1.19 -9.83
C LEU A 40 0.84 -1.45 -10.37
N ALA A 41 1.40 -2.64 -10.13
CA ALA A 41 2.69 -3.05 -10.68
C ALA A 41 2.66 -3.06 -12.22
N ASN A 42 1.59 -3.61 -12.80
CA ASN A 42 1.40 -3.60 -14.25
C ASN A 42 1.28 -2.17 -14.81
N GLN A 43 0.57 -1.26 -14.11
CA GLN A 43 0.46 0.13 -14.55
C GLN A 43 1.75 0.95 -14.36
N CYS A 44 2.57 0.63 -13.36
CA CYS A 44 3.86 1.29 -13.15
C CYS A 44 4.88 0.92 -14.23
N ALA A 45 4.85 -0.33 -14.71
CA ALA A 45 5.71 -0.88 -15.77
C ALA A 45 7.23 -0.67 -15.56
N ASP A 46 7.67 -0.45 -14.31
CA ASP A 46 9.06 -0.19 -13.95
C ASP A 46 9.47 -1.06 -12.76
N GLN A 47 10.23 -2.12 -13.03
CA GLN A 47 10.66 -3.07 -12.01
C GLN A 47 11.57 -2.43 -10.96
N ALA A 48 12.43 -1.47 -11.34
CA ALA A 48 13.35 -0.84 -10.39
C ALA A 48 12.59 0.03 -9.39
N VAL A 49 11.57 0.76 -9.85
CA VAL A 49 10.66 1.51 -8.97
C VAL A 49 9.91 0.55 -8.04
N LEU A 50 9.35 -0.55 -8.56
CA LEU A 50 8.62 -1.52 -7.75
C LEU A 50 9.48 -2.17 -6.65
N LEU A 51 10.72 -2.55 -6.97
CA LEU A 51 11.65 -3.07 -5.97
C LEU A 51 12.00 -2.02 -4.91
N ALA A 52 12.20 -0.76 -5.31
CA ALA A 52 12.43 0.33 -4.37
C ALA A 52 11.21 0.58 -3.46
N CYS A 53 9.97 0.44 -3.95
CA CYS A 53 8.76 0.48 -3.14
C CYS A 53 8.77 -0.61 -2.07
N ILE A 54 9.08 -1.86 -2.46
CA ILE A 54 9.10 -3.02 -1.55
C ILE A 54 10.13 -2.79 -0.44
N HIS A 55 11.35 -2.37 -0.78
CA HIS A 55 12.38 -2.07 0.22
C HIS A 55 11.95 -0.94 1.16
N ALA A 56 11.32 0.11 0.64
CA ALA A 56 10.84 1.22 1.47
C ALA A 56 9.70 0.79 2.41
N ALA A 57 8.76 -0.04 1.95
CA ALA A 57 7.66 -0.57 2.75
C ALA A 57 8.16 -1.50 3.86
N ALA A 58 9.10 -2.40 3.56
CA ALA A 58 9.70 -3.30 4.55
C ALA A 58 10.54 -2.54 5.61
N ALA A 59 11.22 -1.47 5.21
CA ALA A 59 11.97 -0.62 6.15
C ALA A 59 11.09 0.23 7.07
N ALA A 60 9.82 0.47 6.69
CA ALA A 60 8.87 1.22 7.49
C ALA A 60 8.29 0.41 8.67
N GLU A 61 8.60 -0.89 8.77
CA GLU A 61 8.17 -1.74 9.89
C GLU A 61 9.02 -1.56 11.17
N ASP A 62 10.05 -0.69 11.17
CA ASP A 62 10.85 -0.35 12.37
C ASP A 62 10.50 1.03 13.00
N PRO A 63 9.30 1.17 13.59
CA PRO A 63 9.18 1.95 14.81
C PRO A 63 8.26 1.26 15.84
N THR A 64 8.85 0.87 16.97
CA THR A 64 8.16 0.51 18.23
C THR A 64 7.66 -0.94 18.34
N THR A 65 8.57 -1.84 18.71
CA THR A 65 8.26 -2.83 19.75
C THR A 65 7.83 -2.05 21.01
N THR A 66 6.55 -2.14 21.33
CA THR A 66 5.94 -2.06 22.66
C THR A 66 6.88 -1.77 23.84
N GLN A 67 6.75 -0.59 24.46
CA GLN A 67 6.86 -0.45 25.92
C GLN A 67 5.88 0.61 26.45
N ALA A 68 4.78 0.13 27.01
CA ALA A 68 4.10 0.60 28.21
C ALA A 68 3.28 -0.60 28.73
N PRO A 69 3.04 -0.78 30.04
CA PRO A 69 3.12 0.18 31.14
C PRO A 69 4.47 0.26 31.88
#